data_AF-A0A7C6RU27-F1
#
_entry.id   AF-A0A7C6RU27-F1
#
_cell.length_a   1.000
_cell.length_b   1.000
_cell.length_c   1.000
_cell.angle_alpha   90.00
_cell.angle_beta   90.00
_cell.angle_gamma   90.00
#
_symmetry.space_group_name_H-M   'P 1'
#
loop_
_entity.id
_entity.type
_entity.pdbx_description
1 polymer ?
#
loop_
_entity_poly.entity_id
_entity_poly.type
_entity_poly.pdbx_seq_one_letter_code
_entity_poly.pdbx_strand_id
1 'polypeptide(L)' 'MNGVYLDNAATSYPKAPGVSDAVKRCLDEVGGSVHRSGLGSLPAADELVWETREKLASLFNFPHAENV' A
#
# COMPACT_ATOMS: atom_id res chain seq x y z
N MET A 1 10.29 -6.80 -26.63
CA MET A 1 10.83 -8.00 -25.94
C MET A 1 9.80 -9.11 -26.08
N ASN A 2 10.12 -10.21 -26.76
CA ASN A 2 9.27 -11.40 -26.76
C ASN A 2 9.92 -12.44 -25.84
N GLY A 3 9.54 -12.43 -24.57
CA GLY A 3 9.99 -13.38 -23.56
C GLY A 3 8.87 -13.72 -22.60
N VAL A 4 8.78 -14.98 -22.18
CA VAL A 4 7.82 -15.43 -21.17
C VAL A 4 8.51 -15.36 -19.80
N TYR A 5 7.95 -14.60 -18.87
CA TYR A 5 8.47 -14.48 -17.51
C TYR A 5 7.93 -15.61 -16.63
N LEU A 6 8.82 -16.49 -16.16
CA LEU A 6 8.47 -17.70 -15.39
C LEU A 6 9.01 -17.68 -13.94
N ASP A 7 9.33 -16.50 -13.40
CA ASP A 7 9.96 -16.34 -12.07
C ASP A 7 9.08 -15.57 -11.07
N ASN A 8 7.75 -15.68 -11.20
CA ASN A 8 6.78 -14.96 -10.35
C ASN A 8 6.85 -15.34 -8.87
N ALA A 9 7.40 -16.51 -8.53
CA ALA A 9 7.59 -16.95 -7.16
C ALA A 9 8.70 -16.18 -6.42
N ALA A 10 9.74 -15.74 -7.14
CA ALA A 10 10.77 -14.87 -6.57
C ALA A 10 10.24 -13.44 -6.36
N THR A 11 9.53 -12.92 -7.36
CA THR A 11 8.80 -11.64 -7.26
C THR A 11 7.80 -11.53 -8.40
N SER A 12 6.65 -10.91 -8.17
CA SER A 12 5.72 -10.64 -9.26
C SER A 12 6.32 -9.66 -10.26
N TYR A 13 6.34 -10.02 -11.55
CA TYR A 13 6.71 -9.11 -12.63
C TYR A 13 5.92 -9.42 -13.91
N PRO A 14 5.38 -8.39 -14.59
CA PRO A 14 5.30 -7.01 -14.13
C PRO A 14 4.36 -6.89 -12.92
N LYS A 15 4.49 -5.79 -12.16
CA LYS A 15 3.47 -5.43 -11.17
C LYS A 15 2.15 -5.15 -11.89
N ALA A 16 1.03 -5.36 -11.21
CA ALA A 16 -0.28 -5.08 -11.77
C ALA A 16 -0.38 -3.60 -12.24
N PRO A 17 -1.16 -3.31 -13.29
CA PRO A 17 -1.37 -1.93 -13.74
C PRO A 17 -1.77 -1.00 -12.59
N GLY A 18 -1.16 0.18 -12.53
CA GLY A 18 -1.44 1.20 -11.51
C GLY A 18 -0.67 1.05 -10.18
N VAL A 19 0.00 -0.08 -9.91
CA VAL A 19 0.79 -0.25 -8.67
C VAL A 19 1.91 0.79 -8.60
N SER A 20 2.66 0.98 -9.69
CA SER A 20 3.75 1.95 -9.73
C SER A 20 3.26 3.39 -9.53
N ASP A 21 2.10 3.73 -10.10
CA ASP A 21 1.51 5.07 -9.98
C ASP A 21 1.02 5.34 -8.56
N ALA A 22 0.38 4.35 -7.92
CA ALA A 22 -0.05 4.44 -6.54
C ALA A 22 1.13 4.64 -5.59
N VAL A 23 2.24 3.91 -5.80
CA VAL A 23 3.48 4.09 -5.03
C VAL A 23 4.07 5.47 -5.26
N LYS A 24 4.14 5.94 -6.50
CA LYS A 24 4.61 7.30 -6.83
C LYS A 24 3.78 8.36 -6.11
N ARG A 25 2.46 8.26 -6.14
CA ARG A 25 1.55 9.18 -5.44
C ARG A 25 1.81 9.20 -3.92
N CYS A 26 2.05 8.03 -3.31
CA CYS A 26 2.38 7.97 -1.89
C CYS A 26 3.66 8.77 -1.55
N LEU A 27 4.67 8.70 -2.43
CA LEU A 27 5.94 9.39 -2.25
C LEU A 27 5.86 10.90 -2.55
N ASP A 28 5.14 11.27 -3.61
CA ASP A 28 5.10 12.64 -4.11
C ASP A 28 4.06 13.52 -3.39
N GLU A 29 2.92 12.94 -3.00
CA GLU A 29 1.73 13.71 -2.56
C GLU A 29 1.28 13.40 -1.13
N VAL A 30 1.47 12.16 -0.65
CA VAL A 30 0.92 11.73 0.65
C VAL A 30 1.95 11.92 1.76
N GLY A 31 3.10 11.23 1.69
CA GLY A 31 4.24 11.39 2.61
C GLY A 31 3.92 11.38 4.12
N GLY A 32 4.90 11.70 4.96
CA GLY A 32 4.68 11.96 6.38
C GLY A 32 4.68 10.74 7.32
N SER A 33 4.81 11.03 8.61
CA SER A 33 4.79 10.01 9.67
C SER A 33 3.36 9.73 10.10
N VAL A 34 3.02 8.44 10.15
CA VAL A 34 1.77 7.90 10.67
C VAL A 34 1.90 7.69 12.19
N HIS A 35 0.84 7.94 12.97
CA HIS A 35 0.73 7.73 14.43
C HIS A 35 1.68 8.47 15.40
N ARG A 36 2.92 8.86 15.03
CA ARG A 36 3.95 9.37 15.96
C ARG A 36 4.42 10.81 15.73
N SER A 37 3.68 11.59 14.98
CA SER A 37 3.97 13.02 14.74
C SER A 37 3.29 13.88 15.80
N GLY A 38 4.09 14.43 16.72
CA GLY A 38 3.65 15.28 17.84
C GLY A 38 3.05 16.64 17.44
N LEU A 39 2.92 16.95 16.16
CA LEU A 39 2.14 18.07 15.61
C LEU A 39 2.01 17.83 14.10
N GLY A 40 0.81 17.48 13.61
CA GLY A 40 0.50 17.41 12.19
C GLY A 40 1.02 16.17 11.44
N SER A 41 0.53 14.96 11.78
CA SER A 41 0.43 13.94 10.73
C SER A 41 -0.36 14.54 9.57
N LEU A 42 0.07 14.29 8.33
CA LEU A 42 -0.77 14.60 7.18
C LEU A 42 -1.98 13.67 7.30
N PRO A 43 -3.21 14.19 7.48
CA PRO A 43 -4.39 13.35 7.67
C PRO A 43 -4.54 12.29 6.57
N ALA A 44 -4.11 12.63 5.35
CA ALA A 44 -4.10 11.75 4.20
C ALA A 44 -3.23 10.48 4.35
N ALA A 45 -2.14 10.53 5.12
CA ALA A 45 -1.25 9.39 5.32
C ALA A 45 -1.83 8.39 6.33
N ASP A 46 -2.37 8.90 7.44
CA ASP A 46 -3.05 8.08 8.45
C ASP A 46 -4.29 7.41 7.84
N GLU A 47 -5.10 8.16 7.10
CA GLU A 47 -6.30 7.65 6.39
C GLU A 47 -5.93 6.58 5.35
N LEU A 48 -4.93 6.84 4.51
CA LEU A 48 -4.50 5.88 3.49
C LEU A 48 -4.02 4.55 4.10
N VAL A 49 -3.28 4.61 5.22
CA VAL A 49 -2.86 3.40 5.93
C VAL A 49 -4.07 2.69 6.52
N TRP A 50 -4.99 3.41 7.14
CA TRP A 50 -6.20 2.82 7.73
C TRP A 50 -7.06 2.11 6.68
N GLU A 51 -7.39 2.77 5.57
CA GLU A 51 -8.16 2.17 4.47
C GLU A 51 -7.45 0.93 3.89
N THR A 52 -6.13 0.96 3.79
CA THR A 52 -5.35 -0.18 3.29
C THR A 52 -5.48 -1.37 4.24
N ARG A 53 -5.46 -1.13 5.57
CA ARG A 53 -5.68 -2.18 6.57
C ARG A 53 -7.08 -2.77 6.49
N GLU A 54 -8.11 -1.96 6.29
CA GLU A 54 -9.49 -2.44 6.10
C GLU A 54 -9.62 -3.34 4.87
N LYS A 55 -8.98 -2.96 3.76
CA LYS A 55 -8.96 -3.78 2.53
C LYS A 55 -8.24 -5.11 2.74
N LEU A 56 -7.11 -5.11 3.45
CA LEU A 56 -6.38 -6.35 3.78
C LEU A 56 -7.17 -7.23 4.75
N ALA A 57 -7.81 -6.65 5.77
CA ALA A 57 -8.67 -7.39 6.69
C ALA A 57 -9.81 -8.08 5.94
N SER A 58 -10.47 -7.37 5.01
CA SER A 58 -11.50 -7.94 4.14
C SER A 58 -10.96 -9.06 3.25
N LEU A 59 -9.81 -8.85 2.59
CA LEU A 59 -9.19 -9.84 1.70
C LEU A 59 -8.87 -11.16 2.39
N PHE A 60 -8.40 -11.10 3.65
CA PHE A 60 -8.01 -12.27 4.44
C PHE A 60 -9.07 -12.73 5.46
N ASN A 61 -10.25 -12.09 5.50
CA ASN A 61 -11.34 -12.34 6.44
C ASN A 61 -10.94 -12.18 7.92
N PHE A 62 -10.15 -11.15 8.23
CA PHE A 62 -9.84 -10.78 9.61
C PHE A 62 -10.95 -9.91 10.22
N PRO A 63 -11.23 -10.05 11.52
CA PRO A 63 -12.32 -9.32 12.18
C PRO A 63 -12.01 -7.84 12.45
N HIS A 64 -10.73 -7.47 12.42
CA HIS A 64 -10.21 -6.20 12.94
C HIS A 64 -9.05 -5.74 12.06
N ALA A 65 -9.05 -4.47 11.65
CA ALA A 65 -8.01 -3.87 10.80
C ALA A 65 -6.80 -3.36 11.60
N GLU A 66 -6.96 -3.17 12.91
CA GLU A 66 -5.97 -2.61 13.83
C GLU A 66 -4.66 -3.43 13.84
N ASN A 67 -4.76 -4.75 13.65
CA ASN A 67 -3.65 -5.70 13.75
C ASN A 67 -3.18 -6.24 12.38
N VAL A 68 -3.65 -5.65 11.28
CA VAL A 68 -3.29 -6.04 9.91
C VAL A 68 -2.20 -5.12 9.37
#